data_AF-A0A6G7ZUX7-F1
#
_entry.id   AF-A0A6G7ZUX7-F1
#
_cell.length_a   1.000
_cell.length_b   1.000
_cell.length_c   1.000
_cell.angle_alpha   90.00
_cell.angle_beta   90.00
_cell.angle_gamma   90.00
#
_symmetry.space_group_name_H-M   'P 1'
#
loop_
_entity.id
_entity.type
_entity.pdbx_description
1 polymer ?
#
loop_
_entity_poly.entity_id
_entity_poly.type
_entity_poly.pdbx_seq_one_letter_code
_entity_poly.pdbx_strand_id
1 'polypeptide(L)' 'MAIQGECPKCGKRVLHVNVETIVGMVDGTSKARCISHSCIHCNTVLGVEVDHRAKPRTRASKSAAKA' A
#
# COMPACT_ATOMS: atom_id res chain seq x y z
N MET A 1 -0.53 0.44 26.90
CA MET A 1 -1.60 1.23 26.28
C MET A 1 -1.06 1.77 24.97
N ALA A 2 -1.63 1.38 23.82
CA ALA A 2 -1.25 2.00 22.55
C ALA A 2 -1.93 3.37 22.50
N ILE A 3 -1.14 4.44 22.54
CA ILE A 3 -1.67 5.81 22.47
C ILE A 3 -2.18 6.01 21.04
N GLN A 4 -3.50 6.14 20.89
CA GLN A 4 -4.11 6.36 19.58
C GLN A 4 -3.53 7.62 18.94
N GLY A 5 -3.06 7.50 17.70
CA GLY A 5 -2.47 8.62 16.96
C GLY A 5 -0.97 8.84 17.22
N GLU A 6 -0.24 7.87 17.76
CA GLU A 6 1.24 7.89 17.79
C GLU A 6 1.83 6.85 16.84
N CYS A 7 2.96 7.20 16.22
CA CYS A 7 3.70 6.25 15.39
C CYS A 7 4.38 5.20 16.27
N PRO A 8 4.15 3.88 16.05
CA PRO A 8 4.72 2.83 16.88
C PRO A 8 6.25 2.72 16.77
N LYS A 9 6.87 3.32 15.73
CA LYS A 9 8.32 3.29 15.53
C LYS A 9 9.04 4.48 16.15
N CYS A 10 8.55 5.71 15.92
CA CYS A 10 9.26 6.92 16.34
C CYS A 10 8.60 7.65 17.52
N GLY A 11 7.44 7.19 18.01
CA GLY A 11 6.73 7.78 19.15
C GLY A 11 6.17 9.19 18.89
N LYS A 12 6.34 9.73 17.69
CA LYS A 12 5.77 11.04 17.32
C LYS A 12 4.27 10.91 17.06
N ARG A 13 3.53 11.94 17.44
CA ARG A 13 2.10 12.05 17.15
C ARG A 13 1.88 12.19 15.64
N VAL A 14 0.94 11.41 15.11
CA VAL A 14 0.61 11.30 13.69
C VAL A 14 -0.76 11.92 13.46
N LEU A 15 -0.78 13.21 13.09
CA LEU A 15 -1.99 13.93 12.66
C LEU A 15 -2.20 13.85 11.15
N HIS A 16 -1.11 13.67 10.40
CA HIS A 16 -1.10 13.50 8.95
C HIS A 16 -0.30 12.25 8.60
N VAL A 17 -0.69 11.60 7.51
CA VAL A 17 -0.02 10.41 6.96
C VAL A 17 0.34 10.66 5.50
N ASN A 18 1.45 10.07 5.07
CA ASN A 18 1.78 9.96 3.66
C ASN A 18 0.89 8.86 3.05
N VAL A 19 0.24 9.19 1.94
CA VAL A 19 -0.65 8.28 1.21
C VAL A 19 -0.03 7.95 -0.13
N GLU A 20 0.27 6.68 -0.36
CA GLU A 20 0.89 6.20 -1.59
C GLU A 20 0.11 5.02 -2.18
N THR A 21 0.01 4.98 -3.51
CA THR A 21 -0.55 3.81 -4.20
C THR A 21 0.56 2.79 -4.43
N ILE A 22 0.36 1.57 -3.92
CA ILE A 22 1.31 0.45 -4.05
C ILE A 22 0.65 -0.74 -4.74
N VAL A 23 1.45 -1.72 -5.15
CA VAL A 23 0.97 -2.97 -5.73
C VAL A 23 1.05 -4.08 -4.68
N GLY A 24 -0.10 -4.63 -4.32
CA GLY A 24 -0.20 -5.79 -3.44
C GLY A 24 0.22 -7.06 -4.17
N MET A 25 1.23 -7.74 -3.65
CA MET A 25 1.68 -9.04 -4.11
C MET A 25 1.26 -10.12 -3.11
N VAL A 26 0.70 -11.22 -3.61
CA VAL A 26 0.40 -12.41 -2.79
C VAL A 26 0.90 -13.62 -3.59
N ASP A 27 1.73 -14.45 -2.96
CA ASP A 27 2.37 -15.62 -3.60
C ASP A 27 3.14 -15.27 -4.89
N GLY A 28 3.80 -14.10 -4.92
CA GLY A 28 4.54 -13.61 -6.09
C GLY A 28 3.66 -13.10 -7.24
N THR A 29 2.34 -13.09 -7.09
CA THR A 29 1.41 -12.56 -8.10
C THR A 29 0.89 -11.18 -7.69
N SER A 30 0.89 -10.22 -8.62
CA SER A 30 0.27 -8.90 -8.39
C SER A 30 -1.25 -9.04 -8.42
N LYS A 31 -1.90 -8.99 -7.25
CA LYS A 31 -3.34 -9.26 -7.12
C LYS A 31 -4.20 -7.99 -7.05
N ALA A 32 -3.70 -6.91 -6.45
CA ALA A 32 -4.50 -5.69 -6.25
C ALA A 32 -3.66 -4.41 -6.20
N ARG A 33 -4.31 -3.26 -6.44
CA ARG A 33 -3.77 -1.95 -6.05
C ARG A 33 -4.16 -1.70 -4.61
N CYS A 34 -3.22 -1.21 -3.82
CA CYS A 34 -3.43 -0.90 -2.43
C CYS A 34 -3.03 0.55 -2.15
N ILE A 35 -3.61 1.12 -1.11
CA ILE A 35 -3.25 2.42 -0.57
C ILE A 35 -2.45 2.16 0.70
N SER A 36 -1.21 2.65 0.74
CA SER A 36 -0.35 2.59 1.91
C SER A 36 -0.42 3.92 2.65
N HIS A 37 -0.62 3.84 3.96
CA HIS A 37 -0.56 4.96 4.88
C HIS A 37 0.74 4.86 5.68
N SER A 38 1.62 5.84 5.57
CA SER A 38 2.91 5.85 6.27
C SER A 38 3.11 7.12 7.11
N CYS A 39 3.92 7.00 8.15
CA CYS A 39 4.24 8.12 9.04
C CYS A 39 5.10 9.16 8.31
N ILE A 40 4.69 10.43 8.33
CA ILE A 40 5.42 11.54 7.68
C ILE A 40 6.83 11.79 8.24
N HIS A 41 7.13 11.29 9.44
CA HIS A 41 8.38 11.57 10.14
C HIS A 41 9.46 10.50 9.92
N CYS A 42 9.05 9.25 9.67
CA CYS A 42 9.99 8.12 9.59
C CYS A 42 9.60 7.08 8.53
N ASN A 43 8.58 7.37 7.72
CA ASN A 43 8.05 6.56 6.62
C ASN A 43 7.66 5.13 7.01
N THR A 44 7.40 4.89 8.30
CA THR A 44 6.91 3.60 8.76
C THR A 44 5.50 3.40 8.28
N VAL A 45 5.22 2.25 7.66
CA VAL A 45 3.88 1.86 7.24
C VAL A 45 3.01 1.66 8.49
N LEU A 46 1.92 2.41 8.56
CA LEU A 46 0.94 2.38 9.64
C LEU A 46 -0.27 1.52 9.27
N GLY A 47 -0.59 1.45 7.97
CA GLY A 47 -1.69 0.65 7.45
C GLY A 47 -1.61 0.48 5.95
N VAL A 48 -2.23 -0.58 5.45
CA VAL A 48 -2.40 -0.86 4.02
C VAL A 48 -3.84 -1.27 3.79
N GLU A 49 -4.49 -0.64 2.82
CA GLU A 49 -5.87 -0.92 2.45
C GLU A 49 -5.93 -1.30 0.97
N VAL A 50 -6.82 -2.21 0.62
CA VAL A 50 -7.07 -2.53 -0.79
C VAL A 50 -7.88 -1.39 -1.41
N ASP A 51 -7.44 -0.86 -2.54
CA ASP A 51 -8.20 0.14 -3.26
C ASP A 51 -9.38 -0.53 -3.98
N HIS A 52 -10.56 -0.47 -3.38
CA HIS A 52 -11.79 -1.04 -3.94
C HIS A 52 -12.27 -0.33 -5.22
N ARG A 53 -11.79 0.90 -5.48
CA ARG A 53 -12.13 1.66 -6.69
C ARG A 53 -11.16 1.38 -7.83
N ALA A 54 -10.01 0.76 -7.56
CA ALA A 54 -9.08 0.36 -8.59
C ALA A 54 -9.70 -0.72 -9.49
N LYS A 55 -9.68 -0.50 -10.81
CA LYS A 55 -10.05 -1.56 -11.76
C LYS A 55 -9.16 -2.80 -11.54
N PRO A 56 -9.73 -4.01 -11.49
CA PRO A 56 -8.96 -5.24 -11.45
C PRO A 56 -7.94 -5.23 -12.58
N ARG A 57 -6.67 -5.54 -12.27
CA ARG A 57 -5.64 -5.63 -13.29
C ARG A 57 -5.94 -6.89 -14.10
N THR A 58 -6.62 -6.73 -15.24
CA THR A 58 -6.66 -7.79 -16.24
C THR A 58 -5.22 -8.06 -16.63
N ARG A 59 -4.76 -9.27 -16.37
CA ARG A 59 -3.44 -9.73 -16.80
C ARG A 59 -3.53 -9.69 -18.33
N ALA A 60 -3.01 -8.63 -18.96
CA ALA A 60 -2.91 -8.59 -20.40
C ALA A 60 -2.19 -9.88 -20.78
N SER A 61 -2.89 -10.78 -21.46
CA SER A 61 -2.26 -11.88 -22.17
C SER A 61 -1.36 -11.19 -23.20
N LYS A 62 -0.10 -10.96 -22.83
CA LYS A 62 0.94 -10.84 -23.83
C LYS A 62 0.96 -12.21 -24.50
N SER A 63 0.14 -12.37 -25.53
CA SER A 63 0.50 -13.23 -26.64
C SER A 63 1.90 -12.73 -27.01
N ALA A 64 2.91 -13.52 -26.68
CA ALA A 64 4.26 -13.27 -27.18
C ALA A 64 4.10 -13.10 -28.70
N ALA A 65 4.34 -11.89 -29.21
CA ALA A 65 4.43 -11.68 -30.63
C ALA A 65 5.56 -12.60 -31.11
N LYS A 66 5.15 -13.68 -31.78
CA LYS A 66 6.02 -14.66 -32.40
C LYS A 66 6.21 -14.23 -33.85
N ALA A 67 7.45 -14.40 -34.32
CA ALA A 67 8.01 -14.15 -35.65
C ALA A 67 8.52 -12.72 -35.87
#